data_AF-A0A369W2E5-F1
#
_entry.id   AF-A0A369W2E5-F1
#
_cell.length_a   1.000
_cell.length_b   1.000
_cell.length_c   1.000
_cell.angle_alpha   90.00
_cell.angle_beta   90.00
_cell.angle_gamma   90.00
#
_symmetry.space_group_name_H-M   'P 1'
#
loop_
_entity.id
_entity.type
_entity.pdbx_description
1 polymer ?
#
loop_
_entity_poly.entity_id
_entity_poly.type
_entity_poly.pdbx_seq_one_letter_code
_entity_poly.pdbx_strand_id
1 'polypeptide(L)'
;MRHSWAVARWVPFAVISIASLWASARTTQGYRAPIFDWDISGPAIANALTKMPHITSMLMIFLLAVLAVGIGRLWLAALLTFVVGIGWEVVQMPTIGNNPRLADLAPDLVGIGLGWIIVAFGAMLWRRFRPAGERPDAGRA
;
A
#
# COMPACT_ATOMS: atom_id res chain seq x y z
N MET A 1 -10.02 16.31 21.71
CA MET A 1 -10.78 15.40 20.80
C MET A 1 -10.19 15.31 19.38
N ARG A 2 -9.73 16.39 18.72
CA ARG A 2 -9.14 16.32 17.36
C ARG A 2 -7.94 15.36 17.20
N HIS A 3 -7.10 15.21 18.22
CA HIS A 3 -5.96 14.27 18.18
C HIS A 3 -6.39 12.80 18.18
N SER A 4 -7.46 12.44 18.90
CA SER A 4 -7.94 11.06 19.02
C SER A 4 -8.37 10.49 17.66
N TRP A 5 -9.08 11.31 16.87
CA TRP A 5 -9.52 10.94 15.51
C TRP A 5 -8.37 10.84 14.52
N ALA A 6 -7.34 11.68 14.68
CA ALA A 6 -6.16 11.62 13.83
C ALA A 6 -5.39 10.30 14.05
N VAL A 7 -5.25 9.87 15.31
CA VAL A 7 -4.59 8.59 15.65
C VAL A 7 -5.45 7.39 15.27
N ALA A 8 -6.78 7.45 15.45
CA ALA A 8 -7.68 6.37 15.08
C ALA A 8 -7.60 5.97 13.60
N ARG A 9 -7.30 6.92 12.71
CA ARG A 9 -7.12 6.67 11.27
C ARG A 9 -5.91 5.81 10.93
N TRP A 10 -4.93 5.72 11.83
CA TRP A 10 -3.76 4.87 11.66
C TRP A 10 -4.02 3.42 12.01
N VAL A 11 -5.00 3.15 12.87
CA VAL A 11 -5.26 1.80 13.40
C VAL A 11 -5.49 0.78 12.28
N PRO A 12 -6.34 1.04 11.26
CA PRO A 12 -6.54 0.08 10.18
C PRO A 12 -5.26 -0.23 9.41
N PHE A 13 -4.47 0.79 9.08
CA PHE A 13 -3.19 0.62 8.38
C PHE A 13 -2.22 -0.21 9.24
N ALA A 14 -1.99 0.19 10.49
CA ALA A 14 -1.05 -0.48 11.38
C ALA A 14 -1.42 -1.96 11.61
N VAL A 15 -2.69 -2.23 11.92
CA VAL A 15 -3.17 -3.60 12.18
C VAL A 15 -3.02 -4.47 10.94
N ILE A 16 -3.46 -4.01 9.77
CA ILE A 16 -3.40 -4.79 8.53
C ILE A 16 -1.95 -5.00 8.07
N SER A 17 -1.08 -3.99 8.18
CA SER A 17 0.34 -4.12 7.84
C SER A 17 1.06 -5.11 8.75
N ILE A 18 0.81 -5.07 10.06
CA ILE A 18 1.42 -6.02 11.00
C ILE A 18 0.88 -7.44 10.76
N ALA A 19 -0.44 -7.57 10.60
CA ALA A 19 -1.07 -8.86 10.35
C ALA A 19 -0.60 -9.48 9.03
N SER A 20 -0.39 -8.67 7.99
CA SER A 20 0.09 -9.17 6.69
C SER A 20 1.55 -9.62 6.76
N LEU A 21 2.43 -8.87 7.43
CA LEU A 21 3.82 -9.29 7.71
C LEU A 21 3.84 -10.62 8.48
N TRP A 22 3.04 -10.72 9.54
CA TRP A 22 2.95 -11.95 10.31
C TRP A 22 2.43 -13.12 9.48
N ALA A 23 1.39 -12.91 8.67
CA ALA A 23 0.85 -13.94 7.79
C ALA A 23 1.86 -14.38 6.73
N SER A 24 2.61 -13.43 6.18
CA SER A 24 3.66 -13.65 5.16
C SER A 24 4.86 -14.43 5.71
N ALA A 25 5.18 -14.28 6.99
CA ALA A 25 6.25 -15.02 7.66
C ALA A 25 5.89 -16.49 7.98
N ARG A 26 4.62 -16.89 7.85
CA ARG A 26 4.17 -18.25 8.18
C ARG A 26 4.47 -19.20 7.03
N THR A 27 5.13 -20.31 7.36
CA THR A 27 5.39 -21.42 6.44
C THR A 27 5.21 -22.75 7.15
N THR A 28 4.74 -23.76 6.42
CA THR A 28 4.65 -25.16 6.89
C THR A 28 5.90 -25.97 6.52
N GLN A 29 6.78 -25.43 5.69
CA GLN A 29 7.94 -26.13 5.13
C GLN A 29 9.24 -25.90 5.92
N GLY A 30 9.20 -25.04 6.93
CA GLY A 30 10.35 -24.68 7.76
C GLY A 30 11.14 -23.48 7.24
N TYR A 31 12.23 -23.16 7.95
CA TYR A 31 13.08 -22.01 7.67
C TYR A 31 14.47 -22.45 7.20
N ARG A 32 15.09 -21.62 6.37
CA ARG A 32 16.47 -21.76 5.87
C ARG A 32 17.22 -20.45 6.06
N ALA A 33 18.52 -20.48 5.77
CA ALA A 33 19.34 -19.27 5.70
C ALA A 33 18.70 -18.25 4.72
N PRO A 34 18.61 -16.95 5.08
CA PRO A 34 18.07 -15.93 4.21
C PRO A 34 18.88 -15.83 2.91
N ILE A 35 18.21 -15.94 1.78
CA ILE A 35 18.81 -15.74 0.46
C ILE A 35 17.91 -14.75 -0.28
N PHE A 36 18.52 -13.70 -0.84
CA PHE A 36 17.84 -12.73 -1.68
C PHE A 36 18.39 -12.83 -3.10
N ASP A 37 17.48 -12.95 -4.06
CA ASP A 37 17.82 -13.04 -5.46
C ASP A 37 17.74 -11.64 -6.10
N TRP A 38 18.84 -11.21 -6.71
CA TRP A 38 18.97 -9.89 -7.31
C TRP A 38 18.49 -9.82 -8.77
N ASP A 39 17.79 -10.85 -9.25
CA ASP A 39 17.24 -10.90 -10.61
C ASP A 39 16.21 -9.78 -10.88
N ILE A 40 16.47 -8.99 -11.94
CA ILE A 40 15.62 -7.93 -12.50
C ILE A 40 15.31 -8.23 -13.98
N SER A 41 15.49 -9.47 -14.42
CA SER A 41 15.24 -9.83 -15.81
C SER A 41 13.78 -9.55 -16.19
N GLY A 42 13.56 -9.11 -17.44
CA GLY A 42 12.22 -8.87 -17.98
C GLY A 42 11.24 -10.05 -17.77
N PRO A 43 11.65 -11.31 -17.98
CA PRO A 43 10.81 -12.47 -17.68
C PRO A 43 10.46 -12.62 -16.19
N ALA A 44 11.40 -12.35 -15.28
CA ALA A 44 11.14 -12.40 -13.84
C ALA A 44 10.13 -11.32 -13.42
N ILE A 45 10.27 -10.10 -13.95
CA ILE A 45 9.31 -9.01 -13.73
C ILE A 45 7.93 -9.40 -14.29
N ALA A 46 7.87 -9.88 -15.54
CA ALA A 46 6.60 -10.27 -16.16
C ALA A 46 5.89 -11.37 -15.35
N ASN A 47 6.64 -12.37 -14.89
CA ASN A 47 6.11 -13.40 -14.01
C ASN A 47 5.63 -12.83 -12.67
N ALA A 48 6.41 -11.94 -12.04
CA ALA A 48 6.01 -11.29 -10.79
C ALA A 48 4.72 -10.46 -10.95
N LEU A 49 4.52 -9.80 -12.10
CA LEU A 49 3.31 -9.03 -12.39
C LEU A 49 2.05 -9.89 -12.59
N THR A 50 2.17 -11.20 -12.78
CA THR A 50 1.00 -12.10 -12.79
C THR A 50 0.42 -12.36 -11.41
N LYS A 51 1.14 -12.00 -10.34
CA LYS A 51 0.73 -12.19 -8.95
C LYS A 51 -0.36 -11.18 -8.55
N MET A 52 -1.54 -11.32 -9.14
CA MET A 52 -2.68 -10.43 -8.90
C MET A 52 -3.03 -10.26 -7.41
N PRO A 53 -3.00 -11.31 -6.55
CA PRO A 53 -3.24 -11.14 -5.12
C PRO A 53 -2.23 -10.21 -4.42
N HIS A 54 -0.98 -10.16 -4.90
CA HIS A 54 0.06 -9.28 -4.37
C HIS A 54 -0.25 -7.83 -4.71
N ILE A 55 -0.55 -7.55 -5.99
CA ILE A 55 -0.89 -6.21 -6.49
C ILE A 55 -2.14 -5.67 -5.78
N THR A 56 -3.19 -6.47 -5.65
CA THR A 56 -4.43 -6.05 -4.98
C THR A 56 -4.23 -5.80 -3.50
N SER A 57 -3.38 -6.59 -2.83
CA SER A 57 -3.06 -6.36 -1.44
C SER A 57 -2.25 -5.07 -1.24
N MET A 58 -1.30 -4.78 -2.14
CA MET A 58 -0.55 -3.51 -2.12
C MET A 58 -1.44 -2.30 -2.39
N LEU A 59 -2.38 -2.42 -3.33
CA LEU A 59 -3.41 -1.41 -3.54
C LEU A 59 -4.22 -1.15 -2.26
N MET A 60 -4.68 -2.21 -1.58
CA MET A 60 -5.44 -2.08 -0.34
C MET A 60 -4.62 -1.40 0.76
N ILE A 61 -3.37 -1.82 0.97
CA ILE A 61 -2.47 -1.23 1.97
C ILE A 61 -2.21 0.25 1.65
N PHE A 62 -2.06 0.60 0.38
CA PHE A 62 -1.95 2.00 -0.05
C PHE A 62 -3.19 2.82 0.32
N LEU A 63 -4.39 2.31 0.07
CA LEU A 63 -5.63 3.01 0.44
C LEU A 63 -5.74 3.21 1.97
N LEU A 64 -5.32 2.22 2.77
CA LEU A 64 -5.25 2.34 4.22
C LEU A 64 -4.18 3.35 4.66
N ALA A 65 -3.04 3.39 3.97
CA ALA A 65 -2.00 4.39 4.23
C ALA A 65 -2.51 5.81 3.89
N VAL A 66 -3.23 5.99 2.78
CA VAL A 66 -3.90 7.26 2.43
C VAL A 66 -4.93 7.64 3.49
N LEU A 67 -5.69 6.68 4.00
CA LEU A 67 -6.60 6.94 5.12
C LEU A 67 -5.83 7.42 6.35
N ALA A 68 -4.69 6.82 6.67
CA ALA A 68 -3.86 7.18 7.81
C ALA A 68 -3.22 8.57 7.68
N VAL A 69 -2.60 8.89 6.54
CA VAL A 69 -1.81 10.13 6.34
C VAL A 69 -2.59 11.27 5.68
N GLY A 70 -3.71 10.95 5.04
CA GLY A 70 -4.56 11.87 4.28
C GLY A 70 -4.16 12.04 2.82
N ILE A 71 -5.13 12.45 1.99
CA ILE A 71 -4.99 12.65 0.54
C ILE A 71 -3.92 13.71 0.19
N GLY A 72 -3.62 14.65 1.08
CA GLY A 72 -2.57 15.66 0.86
C GLY A 72 -1.14 15.11 0.92
N ARG A 73 -0.94 13.86 1.34
CA ARG A 73 0.38 13.25 1.56
C ARG A 73 0.51 11.89 0.86
N LEU A 74 0.07 11.79 -0.39
CA LEU A 74 0.11 10.53 -1.16
C LEU A 74 1.53 9.94 -1.26
N TRP A 75 2.56 10.78 -1.32
CA TRP A 75 3.96 10.32 -1.32
C TRP A 75 4.30 9.55 -0.04
N LEU A 76 3.80 10.00 1.11
CA LEU A 76 4.04 9.34 2.40
C LEU A 76 3.24 8.04 2.47
N ALA A 77 2.02 8.01 1.93
CA ALA A 77 1.24 6.79 1.81
C ALA A 77 1.96 5.74 0.93
N ALA A 78 2.55 6.18 -0.20
CA ALA A 78 3.34 5.33 -1.07
C ALA A 78 4.59 4.80 -0.35
N LEU A 79 5.34 5.68 0.32
CA LEU A 79 6.53 5.27 1.08
C LEU A 79 6.19 4.24 2.15
N LEU A 80 5.14 4.48 2.95
CA LEU A 80 4.71 3.55 3.99
C LEU A 80 4.29 2.19 3.40
N THR A 81 3.58 2.21 2.28
CA THR A 81 3.17 0.97 1.59
C THR A 81 4.37 0.21 1.03
N PHE A 82 5.31 0.93 0.43
CA PHE A 82 6.54 0.35 -0.10
C PHE A 82 7.40 -0.29 1.00
N VAL A 83 7.49 0.35 2.18
CA VAL A 83 8.15 -0.23 3.36
C VAL A 83 7.48 -1.54 3.80
N VAL A 84 6.15 -1.63 3.74
CA VAL A 84 5.44 -2.88 4.03
C VAL A 84 5.76 -3.95 3.00
N GLY A 85 5.86 -3.61 1.71
CA GLY A 85 6.28 -4.54 0.65
C GLY A 85 7.69 -5.07 0.82
N ILE A 86 8.67 -4.19 1.10
CA ILE A 86 10.01 -4.63 1.48
C ILE A 86 9.95 -5.54 2.72
N GLY A 87 9.11 -5.20 3.70
CA GLY A 87 8.90 -6.02 4.87
C GLY A 87 8.43 -7.44 4.54
N TRP A 88 7.52 -7.61 3.57
CA TRP A 88 7.08 -8.92 3.10
C TRP A 88 8.23 -9.73 2.52
N GLU A 89 9.03 -9.13 1.65
CA GLU A 89 10.19 -9.81 1.06
C GLU A 89 11.18 -10.24 2.15
N VAL A 90 11.48 -9.36 3.11
CA VAL A 90 12.39 -9.63 4.23
C VAL A 90 11.90 -10.78 5.11
N VAL A 91 10.61 -10.80 5.49
CA VAL A 91 10.09 -11.88 6.35
C VAL A 91 9.92 -13.20 5.59
N GLN A 92 9.82 -13.17 4.26
CA GLN A 92 9.77 -14.36 3.41
C GLN A 92 11.16 -14.92 3.07
N MET A 93 12.23 -14.12 3.08
CA MET A 93 13.61 -14.58 2.81
C MET A 93 14.01 -15.90 3.51
N PRO A 94 13.74 -16.09 4.82
CA PRO A 94 14.11 -17.32 5.49
C PRO A 94 13.11 -18.46 5.23
N THR A 95 11.95 -18.24 4.62
CA THR A 95 10.93 -19.29 4.44
C THR A 95 11.27 -20.22 3.29
N ILE A 96 11.26 -21.53 3.55
CA ILE A 96 11.45 -22.54 2.49
C ILE A 96 10.26 -22.49 1.53
N GLY A 97 10.53 -22.56 0.23
CA GLY A 97 9.53 -22.44 -0.85
C GLY A 97 9.38 -21.03 -1.41
N ASN A 98 9.89 -20.01 -0.71
CA ASN A 98 9.95 -18.63 -1.22
C ASN A 98 11.38 -18.25 -1.59
N ASN A 99 11.53 -17.58 -2.72
CA ASN A 99 12.76 -16.96 -3.17
C ASN A 99 12.41 -15.49 -3.46
N PRO A 100 12.51 -14.60 -2.47
CA PRO A 100 12.25 -13.18 -2.69
C PRO A 100 13.26 -12.65 -3.69
N ARG A 101 12.75 -12.01 -4.74
CA ARG A 101 13.54 -11.43 -5.82
C ARG A 101 13.41 -9.94 -5.81
N LEU A 102 14.41 -9.25 -6.35
CA LEU A 102 14.27 -7.83 -6.61
C LEU A 102 13.14 -7.53 -7.61
N ALA A 103 12.89 -8.44 -8.56
CA ALA A 103 11.72 -8.38 -9.45
C ALA A 103 10.37 -8.42 -8.71
N ASP A 104 10.29 -8.97 -7.49
CA ASP A 104 9.05 -9.03 -6.70
C ASP A 104 8.65 -7.66 -6.12
N LEU A 105 9.52 -6.63 -6.22
CA LEU A 105 9.13 -5.24 -5.96
C LEU A 105 8.28 -4.64 -7.08
N ALA A 106 8.28 -5.24 -8.29
CA ALA A 106 7.47 -4.75 -9.41
C ALA A 106 5.96 -4.72 -9.09
N PRO A 107 5.34 -5.82 -8.59
CA PRO A 107 3.93 -5.77 -8.18
C PRO A 107 3.65 -4.76 -7.06
N ASP A 108 4.61 -4.45 -6.17
CA ASP A 108 4.47 -3.38 -5.17
C ASP A 108 4.28 -2.02 -5.82
N LEU A 109 5.19 -1.68 -6.73
CA LEU A 109 5.15 -0.41 -7.46
C LEU A 109 3.88 -0.28 -8.30
N VAL A 110 3.43 -1.37 -8.92
CA VAL A 110 2.16 -1.39 -9.68
C VAL A 110 0.96 -1.18 -8.76
N GLY A 111 0.87 -1.89 -7.64
CA GLY A 111 -0.23 -1.72 -6.68
C GLY A 111 -0.31 -0.29 -6.12
N ILE A 112 0.84 0.27 -5.73
CA ILE A 112 0.96 1.67 -5.28
C ILE A 112 0.56 2.63 -6.39
N GLY A 113 1.07 2.44 -7.60
CA GLY A 113 0.77 3.30 -8.76
C GLY A 113 -0.71 3.33 -9.11
N LEU A 114 -1.36 2.17 -9.16
CA LEU A 114 -2.80 2.05 -9.37
C LEU A 114 -3.60 2.76 -8.27
N GLY A 115 -3.23 2.55 -7.01
CA GLY A 115 -3.87 3.21 -5.87
C GLY A 115 -3.74 4.72 -5.93
N TRP A 116 -2.56 5.21 -6.31
CA TRP A 116 -2.31 6.63 -6.48
C TRP A 116 -3.22 7.22 -7.56
N ILE A 117 -3.30 6.58 -8.73
CA ILE A 117 -4.17 7.03 -9.83
C ILE A 117 -5.63 7.08 -9.37
N ILE A 118 -6.12 6.02 -8.72
CA ILE A 118 -7.50 5.94 -8.20
C ILE A 118 -7.79 7.10 -7.24
N VAL A 119 -6.91 7.33 -6.26
CA VAL A 119 -7.11 8.38 -5.25
C VAL A 119 -7.00 9.78 -5.86
N ALA A 120 -6.00 10.02 -6.71
CA ALA A 120 -5.81 11.32 -7.35
C ALA A 120 -6.99 11.66 -8.27
N PHE A 121 -7.43 10.70 -9.09
CA PHE A 121 -8.57 10.87 -9.97
C PHE A 121 -9.87 11.06 -9.18
N GLY A 122 -10.11 10.25 -8.14
CA GLY A 122 -11.26 10.40 -7.25
C GLY A 122 -11.29 11.76 -6.56
N ALA A 123 -10.16 12.24 -6.06
CA ALA A 123 -10.05 13.57 -5.46
C ALA A 123 -10.29 14.70 -6.48
N MET A 124 -9.82 14.54 -7.72
CA MET A 124 -10.07 15.49 -8.80
C MET A 124 -11.56 15.56 -9.15
N LEU A 125 -12.21 14.40 -9.34
CA LEU A 125 -13.65 14.34 -9.62
C LEU A 125 -14.47 14.92 -8.47
N TRP A 126 -14.12 14.59 -7.22
CA TRP A 126 -14.79 15.14 -6.04
C TRP A 126 -14.71 16.67 -5.98
N ARG A 127 -13.55 17.25 -6.29
CA ARG A 127 -13.39 18.71 -6.36
C ARG A 127 -14.22 19.33 -7.47
N ARG A 128 -14.31 18.66 -8.63
CA ARG A 128 -15.06 19.14 -9.80
C ARG A 128 -16.57 19.14 -9.57
N PHE A 129 -17.09 18.14 -8.86
CA PHE A 129 -18.53 17.97 -8.62
C PHE A 129 -18.96 18.44 -7.23
N ARG A 130 -18.08 19.11 -6.49
CA ARG A 130 -18.42 19.63 -5.17
C ARG A 130 -19.54 20.68 -5.34
N PRO A 131 -20.73 20.48 -4.71
CA PRO A 131 -21.82 21.44 -4.85
C PRO A 131 -21.36 22.82 -4.37
N ALA A 132 -21.62 23.85 -5.18
CA ALA A 132 -21.45 25.25 -4.77
C ALA A 132 -22.56 25.62 -3.79
N GLY A 133 -22.51 25.09 -2.57
CA GLY A 133 -23.61 25.17 -1.62
C GLY A 133 -23.13 25.36 -0.20
N GLU A 134 -22.45 26.47 0.04
CA GLU A 134 -22.34 27.16 1.34
C GLU A 134 -21.56 28.47 1.10
N ARG A 135 -22.09 29.32 0.22
CA ARG A 135 -21.89 30.76 0.44
C ARG A 135 -22.89 31.09 1.55
N PRO A 136 -22.47 31.60 2.72
CA PRO A 136 -23.41 32.22 3.63
C PRO A 136 -24.15 33.27 2.79
N ASP A 137 -25.47 33.17 2.74
CA ASP A 137 -26.29 34.28 2.27
C ASP A 137 -25.77 35.52 3.01
N ALA A 138 -25.10 36.40 2.25
CA ALA A 138 -24.88 37.76 2.67
C ALA A 138 -26.28 38.36 2.76
N GLY A 139 -26.86 38.17 3.95
CA GLY A 139 -28.16 38.66 4.32
C GLY A 139 -28.24 40.13 3.94
N ARG A 140 -29.16 40.41 3.03
CA ARG A 140 -29.74 41.72 2.83
C ARG A 140 -30.19 42.27 4.18
N ALA A 141 -29.65 43.41 4.58
CA ALA A 141 -30.35 44.47 5.30
C ALA A 141 -29.60 45.78 5.03
#